data_AF-A0A1H8JG55-F1
#
_entry.id   AF-A0A1H8JG55-F1
#
_cell.length_a   1.000
_cell.length_b   1.000
_cell.length_c   1.000
_cell.angle_alpha   90.00
_cell.angle_beta   90.00
_cell.angle_gamma   90.00
#
_symmetry.space_group_name_H-M   'P 1'
#
loop_
_entity.id
_entity.type
_entity.pdbx_description
1 polymer ?
#
loop_
_entity_poly.entity_id
_entity_poly.type
_entity_poly.pdbx_seq_one_letter_code
_entity_poly.pdbx_strand_id
1 'polypeptide(L)'
;MKLYLLHENKEKNYISIIYYIKPEFECFYKEVMESDLPPDKVGYIKRLVYTKSTDTVSAEYEPIPKSETELLKEQIEKMKIEHATQIAELVEKSESDKLELSTAIVELTEQLAQG
;
A
#
# COMPACT_ATOMS: atom_id res chain seq x y z
N MET A 1 5.09 22.30 -21.42
CA MET A 1 4.05 22.67 -22.40
C MET A 1 2.99 23.54 -21.72
N LYS A 2 2.22 24.36 -22.44
CA LYS A 2 1.07 25.07 -21.85
C LYS A 2 -0.16 24.19 -21.84
N LEU A 3 -0.95 24.25 -20.77
CA LEU A 3 -2.20 23.52 -20.61
C LEU A 3 -3.30 24.46 -20.17
N TYR A 4 -4.53 24.13 -20.58
CA TYR A 4 -5.74 24.85 -20.22
C TYR A 4 -6.66 23.90 -19.47
N LEU A 5 -6.76 24.10 -18.16
CA LEU A 5 -7.56 23.27 -17.25
C LEU A 5 -8.99 23.80 -17.25
N LEU A 6 -9.92 23.06 -17.84
CA LEU A 6 -11.32 23.47 -17.83
C LEU A 6 -11.90 23.29 -16.44
N HIS A 7 -12.60 24.31 -15.96
CA HIS A 7 -13.23 24.29 -14.66
C HIS A 7 -14.61 24.95 -14.72
N GLU A 8 -15.39 24.80 -13.65
CA GLU A 8 -16.66 25.49 -13.50
C GLU A 8 -16.46 26.85 -12.80
N ASN A 9 -17.47 27.69 -12.72
CA ASN A 9 -17.38 28.93 -11.94
C ASN A 9 -17.69 28.69 -10.45
N LYS A 10 -16.98 27.74 -9.83
CA LYS A 10 -17.06 27.46 -8.38
C LYS A 10 -15.77 27.88 -7.69
N GLU A 11 -15.81 27.94 -6.37
CA GLU A 11 -14.64 28.23 -5.55
C GLU A 11 -13.58 27.12 -5.65
N LYS A 12 -14.02 25.86 -5.56
CA LYS A 12 -13.19 24.67 -5.73
C LYS A 12 -13.72 23.86 -6.89
N ASN A 13 -12.85 23.52 -7.84
CA ASN A 13 -13.22 22.86 -9.08
C ASN A 13 -12.37 21.62 -9.30
N TYR A 14 -13.01 20.48 -9.52
CA TYR A 14 -12.35 19.28 -10.00
C TYR A 14 -12.16 19.41 -11.51
N ILE A 15 -10.93 19.27 -11.97
CA ILE A 15 -10.60 19.36 -13.40
C ILE A 15 -10.87 17.99 -14.03
N SER A 16 -11.82 17.94 -14.96
CA SER A 16 -12.16 16.74 -15.73
C SER A 16 -11.53 16.74 -17.13
N ILE A 17 -11.22 17.91 -17.68
CA ILE A 17 -10.73 18.07 -19.05
C ILE A 17 -9.53 19.01 -19.07
N ILE A 18 -8.47 18.59 -19.76
CA ILE A 18 -7.25 19.36 -20.00
C ILE A 18 -7.09 19.53 -21.50
N TYR A 19 -6.92 20.78 -21.96
CA TYR A 19 -6.62 21.08 -23.34
C TYR A 19 -5.15 21.48 -23.51
N TYR A 20 -4.55 21.04 -24.62
CA TYR A 20 -3.23 21.48 -25.08
C TYR A 20 -3.30 22.74 -25.97
N ILE A 21 -4.52 23.11 -26.39
CA ILE A 21 -4.80 24.26 -27.23
C ILE A 21 -5.80 25.14 -26.47
N LYS A 22 -5.63 26.46 -26.57
CA LYS A 22 -6.53 27.41 -25.92
C LYS A 22 -7.97 27.19 -26.41
N PRO A 23 -8.95 27.01 -25.51
CA PRO A 23 -10.35 26.93 -25.91
C PRO A 23 -10.82 28.22 -26.60
N GLU A 24 -11.49 28.10 -27.74
CA GLU A 24 -12.02 29.24 -28.51
C GLU A 24 -13.48 29.58 -28.16
N PHE A 25 -14.14 28.73 -27.37
CA PHE A 25 -15.51 28.94 -26.88
C PHE A 25 -15.51 29.57 -25.49
N GLU A 26 -16.62 30.23 -25.14
CA GLU A 26 -16.79 30.85 -23.82
C GLU A 26 -16.86 29.77 -22.74
N CYS A 27 -15.79 29.67 -21.95
CA CYS A 27 -15.66 28.72 -20.85
C CYS A 27 -14.71 29.28 -19.79
N PHE A 28 -14.78 28.70 -18.59
CA PHE A 28 -13.84 29.01 -17.53
C PHE A 28 -12.66 28.03 -17.61
N TYR A 29 -11.45 28.57 -17.69
CA TYR A 29 -10.23 27.77 -17.70
C TYR A 29 -9.12 28.45 -16.91
N LYS A 30 -8.19 27.63 -16.41
CA LYS A 30 -6.93 28.08 -15.84
C LYS A 30 -5.79 27.70 -16.78
N GLU A 31 -5.02 28.68 -17.22
CA GLU A 31 -3.77 28.45 -17.94
C GLU A 31 -2.67 28.09 -16.93
N VAL A 32 -1.98 26.97 -17.17
CA VAL A 32 -0.82 26.52 -16.39
C VAL A 32 0.27 25.97 -17.30
N MET A 33 1.51 25.93 -16.81
CA MET A 33 2.51 25.07 -17.43
C MET A 33 2.35 23.64 -16.92
N GLU A 34 2.56 22.68 -17.80
CA GLU A 34 2.60 21.26 -17.45
C GLU A 34 3.61 20.95 -16.33
N SER A 35 4.73 21.69 -16.28
CA SER A 35 5.72 21.60 -15.21
C SER A 35 5.20 22.02 -13.84
N ASP A 36 4.13 22.81 -13.81
CA ASP A 36 3.54 23.35 -12.57
C ASP A 36 2.44 22.42 -12.06
N LEU A 37 2.09 21.36 -12.80
CA LEU A 37 1.13 20.38 -12.34
C LEU A 37 1.72 19.56 -11.18
N PRO A 38 0.91 19.23 -10.17
CA PRO A 38 1.32 18.29 -9.13
C PRO A 38 1.83 16.97 -9.72
N PRO A 39 2.93 16.42 -9.18
CA PRO A 39 3.55 15.21 -9.71
C PRO A 39 2.64 13.99 -9.52
N ASP A 40 2.87 12.93 -10.29
CA ASP A 40 2.17 11.67 -10.02
C ASP A 40 2.71 10.99 -8.76
N LYS A 41 1.84 10.23 -8.10
CA LYS A 41 2.18 9.43 -6.93
C LYS A 41 1.91 7.96 -7.22
N VAL A 42 2.97 7.14 -7.16
CA VAL A 42 2.88 5.70 -7.43
C VAL A 42 1.84 5.04 -6.53
N GLY A 43 0.93 4.26 -7.12
CA GLY A 43 -0.15 3.59 -6.40
C GLY A 43 -1.36 4.48 -6.09
N TYR A 44 -1.44 5.69 -6.66
CA TYR A 44 -2.56 6.60 -6.47
C TYR A 44 -3.11 7.13 -7.80
N ILE A 45 -4.42 7.33 -7.83
CA ILE A 45 -5.14 8.08 -8.85
C ILE A 45 -5.05 9.57 -8.47
N LYS A 46 -4.54 10.38 -9.40
CA LYS A 46 -4.43 11.84 -9.23
C LYS A 46 -5.68 12.54 -9.76
N ARG A 47 -6.35 13.33 -8.92
CA ARG A 47 -7.42 14.26 -9.33
C ARG A 47 -6.95 15.69 -9.16
N LEU A 48 -6.89 16.44 -10.26
CA LEU A 48 -6.52 17.84 -10.22
C LEU A 48 -7.67 18.69 -9.69
N VAL A 49 -7.32 19.65 -8.84
CA VAL A 49 -8.24 20.57 -8.21
C VAL A 49 -7.74 21.98 -8.41
N TYR A 50 -8.58 22.85 -8.96
CA TYR A 50 -8.33 24.28 -9.03
C TYR A 50 -9.13 25.03 -7.97
N THR A 51 -8.45 25.84 -7.17
CA THR A 51 -9.05 26.70 -6.13
C THR A 51 -8.95 28.16 -6.55
N LYS A 52 -10.09 28.84 -6.66
CA LYS A 52 -10.21 30.20 -7.20
C LYS A 52 -9.68 31.27 -6.26
N SER A 53 -9.93 31.17 -4.96
CA SER A 53 -9.46 32.15 -3.95
C SER A 53 -7.93 32.21 -3.86
N THR A 54 -7.26 31.07 -4.02
CA THR A 54 -5.80 30.97 -3.94
C THR A 54 -5.14 30.96 -5.31
N ASP A 55 -5.92 30.89 -6.39
CA ASP A 55 -5.46 30.74 -7.77
C ASP A 55 -4.43 29.59 -7.94
N THR A 56 -4.67 28.47 -7.25
CA THR A 56 -3.74 27.33 -7.23
C THR A 56 -4.34 26.07 -7.82
N VAL A 57 -3.48 25.27 -8.46
CA VAL A 57 -3.79 23.92 -8.90
C VAL A 57 -3.10 22.94 -7.96
N SER A 58 -3.88 22.09 -7.32
CA SER A 58 -3.42 21.03 -6.44
C SER A 58 -3.93 19.68 -6.90
N ALA A 59 -3.52 18.62 -6.19
CA ALA A 59 -3.96 17.26 -6.47
C ALA A 59 -4.49 16.59 -5.21
N GLU A 60 -5.63 15.95 -5.35
CA GLU A 60 -6.14 14.96 -4.41
C GLU A 60 -5.74 13.57 -4.92
N TYR A 61 -5.17 12.75 -4.05
CA TYR A 61 -4.69 11.42 -4.39
C TYR A 61 -5.56 10.37 -3.71
N GLU A 62 -6.18 9.52 -4.50
CA GLU A 62 -6.91 8.35 -4.01
C GLU A 62 -6.08 7.10 -4.27
N PRO A 63 -5.88 6.20 -3.29
CA PRO A 63 -5.13 4.98 -3.52
C PRO A 63 -5.81 4.15 -4.62
N ILE A 64 -5.02 3.65 -5.56
CA ILE A 64 -5.50 2.70 -6.55
C ILE A 64 -5.95 1.45 -5.77
N PRO A 65 -7.20 0.99 -5.93
CA PRO A 65 -7.65 -0.24 -5.31
C PRO A 65 -6.71 -1.37 -5.71
N LYS A 66 -6.18 -2.10 -4.72
CA LYS A 66 -5.39 -3.30 -4.99
C LYS A 66 -6.25 -4.26 -5.80
N SER A 67 -5.65 -4.84 -6.84
CA SER A 67 -6.31 -5.92 -7.58
C SER A 67 -6.54 -7.14 -6.67
N GLU A 68 -7.52 -7.98 -7.01
CA GLU A 68 -7.74 -9.25 -6.31
C GLU A 68 -6.46 -10.10 -6.26
N THR A 69 -5.66 -10.09 -7.34
CA THR A 69 -4.38 -10.80 -7.40
C THR A 69 -3.36 -10.26 -6.41
N GLU A 70 -3.27 -8.94 -6.21
CA GLU A 70 -2.38 -8.34 -5.21
C GLU A 70 -2.83 -8.67 -3.78
N LEU A 71 -4.13 -8.60 -3.52
CA LEU A 71 -4.70 -9.01 -2.24
C LEU A 71 -4.43 -10.49 -1.94
N LEU A 72 -4.57 -11.36 -2.94
CA LEU A 72 -4.27 -12.79 -2.82
C LEU A 72 -2.79 -13.05 -2.55
N LYS A 73 -1.87 -12.33 -3.22
CA LYS A 73 -0.43 -12.45 -2.98
C LYS A 73 -0.07 -12.07 -1.54
N GLU A 74 -0.61 -10.96 -1.02
CA GLU A 74 -0.38 -10.55 0.37
C GLU A 74 -0.91 -11.58 1.37
N GLN A 75 -2.09 -12.17 1.10
CA GLN A 75 -2.64 -13.22 1.94
C GLN A 75 -1.79 -14.49 1.91
N ILE A 76 -1.31 -14.91 0.74
CA ILE A 76 -0.42 -16.06 0.59
C ILE A 76 0.89 -15.83 1.35
N GLU A 77 1.46 -14.63 1.26
CA GLU A 77 2.70 -14.30 1.94
C GLU A 77 2.52 -14.28 3.47
N LYS A 78 1.41 -13.72 3.96
CA LYS A 78 1.05 -13.79 5.37
C LYS A 78 0.89 -15.24 5.85
N MET A 79 0.17 -16.08 5.11
CA MET A 79 0.00 -17.49 5.45
C MET A 79 1.33 -18.24 5.48
N LYS A 80 2.24 -17.97 4.53
CA LYS A 80 3.58 -18.58 4.53
C LYS A 80 4.37 -18.24 5.79
N ILE A 81 4.35 -16.96 6.20
CA ILE A 81 5.04 -16.51 7.42
C ILE A 81 4.42 -17.18 8.63
N GLU A 82 3.09 -17.16 8.75
CA GLU A 82 2.37 -17.76 9.88
C GLU A 82 2.62 -19.27 9.98
N HIS A 83 2.56 -19.99 8.86
CA HIS A 83 2.87 -21.42 8.83
C HIS A 83 4.32 -21.70 9.19
N ALA A 84 5.28 -20.89 8.71
CA ALA A 84 6.68 -21.05 9.06
C ALA A 84 6.92 -20.87 10.57
N THR A 85 6.25 -19.88 11.19
CA THR A 85 6.30 -19.67 12.64
C THR A 85 5.71 -20.85 13.40
N GLN A 86 4.52 -21.32 13.02
CA GLN A 86 3.88 -22.47 13.67
C GLN A 86 4.73 -23.75 13.56
N ILE A 87 5.36 -23.98 12.40
CA ILE A 87 6.28 -25.12 12.23
C ILE A 87 7.50 -24.96 13.14
N ALA A 88 8.08 -23.76 13.24
CA ALA A 88 9.21 -23.50 14.12
C ALA A 88 8.87 -23.77 15.60
N GLU A 89 7.72 -23.29 16.07
CA GLU A 89 7.23 -23.54 17.43
C GLU A 89 7.02 -25.03 17.71
N LEU A 90 6.45 -25.77 16.75
CA LEU A 90 6.26 -27.22 16.87
C LEU A 90 7.58 -27.98 16.91
N VAL A 91 8.57 -27.56 16.11
CA VAL A 91 9.91 -28.16 16.11
C VAL A 91 10.63 -27.89 17.43
N GLU A 92 10.58 -26.65 17.93
CA GLU A 92 11.18 -26.29 19.22
C GLU A 92 10.59 -27.12 20.35
N LYS A 93 9.25 -27.25 20.39
CA LYS A 93 8.56 -28.10 21.36
C LYS A 93 9.00 -29.57 21.24
N SER A 94 9.05 -30.10 20.02
CA SER A 94 9.45 -31.49 19.78
C SER A 94 10.88 -31.78 20.24
N GLU A 95 11.81 -30.84 20.06
CA GLU A 95 13.20 -31.00 20.51
C GLU A 95 13.30 -30.90 22.04
N SER A 96 12.52 -30.00 22.67
CA SER A 96 12.42 -29.91 24.13
C SER A 96 11.89 -31.20 24.75
N ASP A 97 10.77 -31.71 24.26
CA ASP A 97 10.14 -32.95 24.74
C ASP A 97 11.11 -34.14 24.62
N LYS A 98 11.87 -34.21 23.53
CA LYS A 98 12.89 -35.25 23.31
C LYS A 98 14.04 -35.17 24.29
N LEU A 99 14.50 -33.96 24.62
CA LEU A 99 15.56 -33.74 25.59
C LEU A 99 15.11 -34.12 27.00
N GLU A 100 13.91 -33.72 27.40
CA GLU A 100 13.31 -34.09 28.68
C GLU A 100 13.17 -35.61 28.83
N LEU A 101 12.63 -36.29 27.82
CA LEU A 101 12.51 -37.75 27.81
C LEU A 101 13.87 -38.45 27.88
N SER A 102 14.86 -37.95 27.13
CA SER A 102 16.22 -38.51 27.15
C SER A 102 16.85 -38.37 28.55
N THR A 103 16.61 -37.24 29.21
CA THR A 103 17.12 -36.97 30.56
C THR A 103 16.45 -37.90 31.59
N ALA A 104 15.12 -38.04 31.54
CA ALA A 104 14.38 -38.94 32.41
C ALA A 104 14.82 -40.41 32.27
N ILE A 105 15.12 -40.87 31.05
CA ILE A 105 15.63 -42.23 30.82
C ILE A 105 17.00 -42.43 31.49
N VAL A 106 17.91 -41.46 31.37
CA VAL A 106 19.24 -41.54 32.00
C VAL A 106 19.12 -41.61 33.52
N GLU A 107 18.33 -40.72 34.12
CA GLU A 107 18.10 -40.71 35.57
C GLU A 107 17.54 -42.04 36.08
N LEU A 108 16.55 -42.62 35.39
CA LEU A 108 15.98 -43.92 35.75
C LEU A 108 17.01 -45.05 35.62
N THR A 109 17.87 -44.99 34.60
CA THR A 109 18.91 -46.01 34.38
C THR A 109 19.99 -45.94 35.47
N GLU A 110 20.38 -44.74 35.89
CA GLU A 110 21.33 -44.52 36.97
C GLU A 110 20.78 -45.00 38.32
N GLN A 111 19.51 -44.74 38.61
CA GLN A 111 18.85 -45.24 39.83
C GLN A 111 18.82 -46.78 39.88
N LEU A 112 18.56 -47.43 38.75
CA LEU A 112 18.57 -48.90 38.66
C LEU A 112 19.99 -49.50 38.79
N ALA A 113 21.03 -48.78 38.35
CA ALA A 113 22.41 -49.24 38.45
C ALA A 113 23.01 -49.08 39.85
N GLN A 114 22.45 -48.21 40.69
CA GLN A 114 22.90 -47.96 42.07
C GLN A 114 22.10 -48.75 43.13
N GLY A 115 21.05 -49.45 42.72
CA GLY A 115 20.19 -50.29 43.59
C GLY A 115 20.45 -51.79 43.52
#